data_AF-A0AAU8SS59-F1
#
_entry.id   AF-A0AAU8SS59-F1
#
_cell.length_a   1.000
_cell.length_b   1.000
_cell.length_c   1.000
_cell.angle_alpha   90.00
_cell.angle_beta   90.00
_cell.angle_gamma   90.00
#
_symmetry.space_group_name_H-M   'P 1'
#
loop_
_entity.id
_entity.type
_entity.pdbx_description
1 polymer ?
#
loop_
_entity_poly.entity_id
_entity_poly.type
_entity_poly.pdbx_seq_one_letter_code
_entity_poly.pdbx_strand_id
1 'polypeptide(L)' 'MIIRIEVSDAELEEMDCSSVEEFEEQIRDQLDNGVVTSDGGTGSEWMAEYELEVIKVD' A
#
# COMPACT_ATOMS: atom_id res chain seq x y z
N MET A 1 5.80 -6.42 10.57
CA MET A 1 6.41 -6.70 9.24
C MET A 1 6.73 -5.39 8.57
N ILE A 2 7.90 -5.20 7.95
CA ILE A 2 8.19 -3.96 7.23
C ILE A 2 7.90 -4.16 5.75
N ILE A 3 7.05 -3.31 5.18
CA ILE A 3 6.76 -3.24 3.75
C ILE A 3 7.38 -1.94 3.25
N ARG A 4 8.36 -2.06 2.35
CA ARG A 4 9.02 -0.91 1.74
C ARG A 4 8.65 -0.83 0.27
N ILE A 5 8.16 0.32 -0.14
CA ILE A 5 7.77 0.59 -1.52
C ILE A 5 8.55 1.81 -2.02
N GLU A 6 9.26 1.63 -3.12
CA GLU A 6 9.91 2.70 -3.84
C GLU A 6 8.98 3.15 -4.96
N VAL A 7 8.72 4.45 -5.05
CA VAL A 7 7.79 5.00 -6.03
C VAL A 7 8.38 6.24 -6.70
N SER A 8 8.30 6.28 -8.03
CA SER A 8 8.70 7.42 -8.85
C SER A 8 7.51 8.37 -9.13
N ASP A 9 7.80 9.58 -9.62
CA ASP A 9 6.74 10.50 -10.07
C ASP A 9 5.87 9.91 -11.19
N ALA A 10 6.47 9.11 -12.08
CA ALA A 10 5.73 8.45 -13.16
C ALA A 10 4.75 7.41 -12.61
N GLU A 11 5.16 6.62 -11.62
CA GLU A 11 4.29 5.62 -10.98
C GLU A 11 3.18 6.27 -10.16
N LEU A 12 3.45 7.41 -9.51
CA LEU A 12 2.41 8.20 -8.85
C LEU A 12 1.38 8.70 -9.87
N GLU A 13 1.82 9.22 -11.01
CA GLU A 13 0.92 9.67 -12.10
C GLU A 13 0.11 8.49 -12.69
N GLU A 14 0.72 7.33 -12.92
CA GLU A 14 0.03 6.13 -13.40
C GLU A 14 -1.03 5.62 -12.42
N MET A 15 -0.81 5.83 -11.11
CA MET A 15 -1.76 5.46 -10.06
C MET A 15 -2.72 6.58 -9.67
N ASP A 16 -2.76 7.67 -10.45
CA ASP A 16 -3.61 8.85 -10.23
C ASP A 16 -3.41 9.45 -8.81
N CYS A 17 -2.21 9.31 -8.26
CA CYS A 17 -1.84 9.84 -6.94
C CYS A 17 -1.08 11.16 -7.12
N SER A 18 -1.53 12.21 -6.44
CA SER A 18 -0.90 13.54 -6.50
C SER A 18 0.31 13.66 -5.57
N SER A 19 0.51 12.70 -4.67
CA SER A 19 1.58 12.72 -3.66
C SER A 19 1.90 11.33 -3.13
N VAL A 20 3.07 11.20 -2.50
CA VAL A 20 3.49 9.98 -1.78
C VAL A 20 2.54 9.65 -0.62
N GLU A 21 2.03 10.67 0.08
CA GLU A 21 1.08 10.49 1.20
C GLU A 21 -0.24 9.87 0.71
N GLU A 22 -0.77 10.35 -0.41
CA GLU A 22 -1.98 9.81 -1.03
C GLU A 22 -1.80 8.37 -1.50
N PHE A 23 -0.64 8.08 -2.11
CA PHE A 23 -0.28 6.72 -2.49
C PHE A 23 -0.15 5.80 -1.25
N GLU A 24 0.48 6.27 -0.17
CA GLU A 24 0.61 5.52 1.07
C GLU A 24 -0.76 5.19 1.67
N GLU A 25 -1.67 6.16 1.74
CA GLU A 25 -3.04 5.96 2.22
C GLU A 25 -3.80 4.93 1.38
N GLN A 26 -3.66 5.00 0.05
CA GLN A 26 -4.30 4.06 -0.86
C GLN A 26 -3.76 2.63 -0.71
N ILE A 27 -2.45 2.48 -0.49
CA ILE A 27 -1.83 1.18 -0.18
C ILE A 27 -2.29 0.66 1.18
N ARG A 28 -2.35 1.51 2.22
CA ARG A 28 -2.87 1.12 3.54
C ARG A 28 -4.32 0.63 3.43
N ASP A 29 -5.16 1.35 2.69
CA ASP A 29 -6.55 0.93 2.46
C ASP A 29 -6.63 -0.42 1.74
N GLN A 30 -5.80 -0.66 0.73
CA GLN A 30 -5.75 -1.96 0.04
C GLN A 30 -5.22 -3.08 0.95
N LEU A 31 -4.27 -2.80 1.84
CA LEU A 31 -3.76 -3.77 2.78
C LEU A 31 -4.81 -4.10 3.86
N ASP A 32 -5.45 -3.07 4.41
CA ASP A 32 -6.40 -3.20 5.51
C ASP A 32 -7.74 -3.79 5.05
N ASN A 33 -8.23 -3.37 3.86
CA ASN A 33 -9.56 -3.69 3.33
C ASN A 33 -9.55 -4.54 2.05
N GLY A 34 -8.45 -4.54 1.29
CA GLY A 34 -8.38 -5.16 -0.04
C GLY A 34 -7.95 -6.63 -0.08
N VAL A 35 -7.38 -7.18 1.01
CA VAL A 35 -7.02 -8.60 1.05
C VAL A 35 -8.25 -9.46 1.33
N VAL A 36 -9.06 -9.71 0.31
CA VAL A 36 -10.04 -10.80 0.32
C VAL A 36 -9.31 -12.03 -0.22
N THR A 37 -8.95 -12.97 0.67
CA THR A 37 -8.46 -14.27 0.22
C THR A 37 -9.54 -14.96 -0.60
N SER A 38 -9.19 -15.82 -1.57
CA SER A 38 -10.18 -16.50 -2.43
C SER A 38 -11.21 -17.35 -1.66
N ASP A 39 -10.98 -17.61 -0.37
CA ASP A 39 -11.89 -18.29 0.55
C ASP A 39 -12.80 -17.33 1.35
N GLY A 40 -12.80 -16.03 1.06
CA GLY A 40 -13.62 -15.03 1.73
C GLY A 40 -13.13 -14.63 3.13
N GLY A 41 -11.93 -15.06 3.52
CA GLY A 41 -11.25 -14.58 4.72
C GLY A 41 -10.58 -13.23 4.48
N THR A 42 -10.70 -12.32 5.44
CA THR A 42 -9.95 -11.06 5.45
C THR A 42 -8.49 -11.39 5.73
N GLY A 43 -7.57 -11.09 4.80
CA GLY A 43 -6.13 -11.27 4.98
C GLY A 43 -5.53 -10.41 6.11
N SER A 44 -6.36 -9.58 6.75
CA SER A 44 -6.08 -8.79 7.93
C SER A 44 -5.51 -9.60 9.11
N GLU A 45 -5.74 -10.92 9.21
CA GLU A 45 -5.16 -11.74 10.30
C GLU A 45 -3.63 -11.95 10.17
N TRP A 46 -3.06 -11.87 8.96
CA TRP A 46 -1.61 -12.00 8.76
C TRP A 46 -0.87 -10.65 8.78
N MET A 47 -1.60 -9.54 8.67
CA MET A 47 -1.07 -8.18 8.69
C MET A 47 -1.41 -7.42 9.97
N ALA A 48 -1.64 -8.13 11.08
CA ALA A 48 -2.02 -7.52 12.36
C ALA A 48 -1.05 -6.42 12.84
N GLU A 49 0.23 -6.48 12.44
CA GLU A 49 1.23 -5.44 12.69
C GLU A 49 2.19 -5.30 11.50
N TYR A 50 2.00 -4.27 10.67
CA TYR A 50 2.94 -3.87 9.63
C TYR A 50 3.37 -2.40 9.77
N GLU A 51 4.59 -2.13 9.33
CA GLU A 51 5.12 -0.78 9.12
C GLU A 51 5.26 -0.59 7.62
N LEU A 52 4.63 0.45 7.09
CA LEU A 52 4.71 0.80 5.67
C LEU A 52 5.66 1.99 5.53
N GLU A 53 6.70 1.82 4.73
CA GLU A 53 7.65 2.86 4.36
C GLU A 53 7.57 3.11 2.86
N VAL A 54 7.00 4.26 2.46
CA VAL A 54 6.99 4.68 1.05
C VAL A 54 8.11 5.69 0.83
N ILE A 55 8.96 5.42 -0.16
CA ILE A 55 10.14 6.23 -0.45
C ILE A 55 10.06 6.72 -1.88
N LYS A 56 10.11 8.04 -2.04
CA LYS A 56 10.20 8.65 -3.35
C LYS A 56 11.59 8.42 -3.95
N VAL A 57 11.61 7.89 -5.17
CA VAL A 57 12.83 7.73 -5.98
C VAL A 57 12.73 8.58 -7.24
N ASP A 58 13.89 9.04 -7.73
CA ASP A 58 14.03 9.87 -8.95
C ASP A 58 13.76 9.06 -10.23
#